data_AF-A0A292E8A2-F1
#
_entry.id   AF-A0A292E8A2-F1
#
_cell.length_a   1.000
_cell.length_b   1.000
_cell.length_c   1.000
_cell.angle_alpha   90.00
_cell.angle_beta   90.00
_cell.angle_gamma   90.00
#
_symmetry.space_group_name_H-M   'P 1'
#
loop_
_entity.id
_entity.type
_entity.pdbx_description
1 polymer ?
#
loop_
_entity_poly.entity_id
_entity_poly.type
_entity_poly.pdbx_seq_one_letter_code
_entity_poly.pdbx_strand_id
1 'polypeptide(L)'
;MSNKSEPTEIRLKIYNAFREQVTHENTLYNNRITWLITLNSFLFAGISLLFRARMENLSDRVELVVLVFVLLICCVGFFVSAICSALLGQSRRVLNWVRDEWDGLSGRGFFGDQVSVVPLPHPSGGDGKKQARTLFRSGNLPTVMMASWALIFLGTLWLLLLHFKG
;
A
#
# COMPACT_ATOMS: atom_id res chain seq x y z
N MET A 1 50.23 -7.48 -15.16
CA MET A 1 48.95 -7.48 -15.89
C MET A 1 47.84 -7.23 -14.87
N SER A 2 47.36 -5.98 -14.77
CA SER A 2 46.25 -5.64 -13.87
C SER A 2 44.94 -6.23 -14.42
N ASN A 3 44.24 -6.98 -13.56
CA ASN A 3 43.09 -7.81 -13.90
C ASN A 3 41.86 -6.95 -14.20
N LYS A 4 41.66 -6.56 -15.47
CA LYS A 4 40.53 -5.70 -15.91
C LYS A 4 39.13 -6.30 -15.66
N SER A 5 39.01 -7.57 -15.26
CA SER A 5 37.72 -8.23 -14.98
C SER A 5 37.13 -7.88 -13.60
N GLU A 6 37.99 -7.63 -12.61
CA GLU A 6 37.63 -7.33 -11.21
C GLU A 6 36.68 -6.12 -11.04
N PRO A 7 36.90 -4.96 -11.69
CA PRO A 7 36.00 -3.81 -11.55
C PRO A 7 34.63 -4.04 -12.20
N THR A 8 34.52 -4.93 -13.19
CA THR A 8 33.24 -5.24 -13.84
C THR A 8 32.40 -6.20 -13.00
N GLU A 9 33.04 -7.19 -12.37
CA GLU A 9 32.38 -8.12 -11.46
C GLU A 9 31.81 -7.42 -10.22
N ILE A 10 32.56 -6.47 -9.64
CA ILE A 10 32.12 -5.68 -8.49
C ILE A 10 30.90 -4.82 -8.85
N ARG A 11 30.90 -4.15 -10.01
CA ARG A 11 29.76 -3.36 -10.49
C ARG A 11 28.50 -4.20 -10.68
N LEU A 12 28.64 -5.41 -11.24
CA LEU A 12 27.53 -6.34 -11.42
C LEU A 12 26.98 -6.86 -10.08
N LYS A 13 27.85 -7.16 -9.11
CA LYS A 13 27.42 -7.58 -7.76
C LYS A 13 26.63 -6.47 -7.07
N ILE A 14 27.10 -5.23 -7.13
CA ILE A 14 26.39 -4.07 -6.57
C ILE A 14 25.04 -3.90 -7.26
N TYR A 15 25.02 -3.85 -8.59
CA TYR A 15 23.77 -3.74 -9.35
C TYR A 15 22.76 -4.84 -9.00
N ASN A 16 23.20 -6.10 -8.92
CA ASN A 16 22.33 -7.21 -8.56
C ASN A 16 21.77 -7.08 -7.14
N ALA A 17 22.56 -6.61 -6.18
CA ALA A 17 22.09 -6.36 -4.81
C ALA A 17 21.00 -5.27 -4.77
N PHE A 18 21.21 -4.15 -5.46
CA PHE A 18 20.22 -3.08 -5.59
C PHE A 18 18.93 -3.59 -6.27
N ARG A 19 19.07 -4.33 -7.36
CA ARG A 19 17.94 -4.90 -8.10
C ARG A 19 17.15 -5.90 -7.25
N GLU A 20 17.84 -6.76 -6.50
CA GLU A 20 17.22 -7.74 -5.60
C GLU A 20 16.43 -7.03 -4.50
N GLN A 21 17.01 -6.01 -3.87
CA GLN A 21 16.32 -5.21 -2.85
C GLN A 21 15.05 -4.55 -3.40
N VAL A 22 15.12 -3.92 -4.58
CA VAL A 22 13.92 -3.34 -5.21
C VAL A 22 12.88 -4.40 -5.54
N THR A 23 13.30 -5.55 -6.08
CA THR A 23 12.38 -6.64 -6.44
C THR A 23 11.67 -7.19 -5.21
N HIS A 24 12.41 -7.34 -4.10
CA HIS A 24 11.88 -7.78 -2.83
C HIS A 24 10.84 -6.79 -2.27
N GLU A 25 11.18 -5.49 -2.21
CA GLU A 25 10.27 -4.45 -1.72
C GLU A 25 9.02 -4.32 -2.60
N ASN A 26 9.14 -4.41 -3.92
CA ASN A 26 7.99 -4.40 -4.82
C ASN A 26 7.06 -5.60 -4.61
N THR A 27 7.64 -6.78 -4.38
CA THR A 27 6.85 -8.00 -4.10
C THR A 27 6.08 -7.85 -2.79
N LEU A 28 6.76 -7.37 -1.74
CA LEU A 28 6.12 -7.08 -0.45
C LEU A 28 5.03 -6.03 -0.57
N TYR A 29 5.28 -4.96 -1.33
CA TYR A 29 4.30 -3.90 -1.60
C TYR A 29 3.04 -4.46 -2.25
N ASN A 30 3.20 -5.26 -3.31
CA ASN A 30 2.07 -5.85 -4.02
C ASN A 30 1.26 -6.80 -3.12
N ASN A 31 1.95 -7.67 -2.36
CA ASN A 31 1.30 -8.57 -1.42
C ASN A 31 0.49 -7.80 -0.37
N ARG A 32 1.02 -6.70 0.18
CA ARG A 32 0.30 -5.86 1.16
C ARG A 32 -0.95 -5.22 0.57
N ILE A 33 -0.90 -4.76 -0.67
CA ILE A 33 -2.07 -4.23 -1.37
C ILE A 33 -3.13 -5.33 -1.59
N THR A 34 -2.71 -6.52 -2.02
CA THR A 34 -3.63 -7.66 -2.19
C THR A 34 -4.31 -8.01 -0.87
N TRP A 35 -3.55 -8.14 0.23
CA TRP A 35 -4.11 -8.42 1.55
C TRP A 35 -5.07 -7.34 2.02
N LEU A 36 -4.74 -6.07 1.80
CA LEU A 36 -5.63 -4.95 2.11
C LEU A 36 -6.96 -5.08 1.36
N ILE A 37 -6.93 -5.30 0.05
CA ILE A 37 -8.15 -5.39 -0.78
C ILE A 37 -9.00 -6.59 -0.34
N THR A 38 -8.37 -7.74 -0.10
CA THR A 38 -9.07 -8.96 0.33
C THR A 38 -9.76 -8.78 1.67
N LEU A 39 -9.04 -8.25 2.67
CA LEU A 39 -9.60 -8.01 4.01
C LEU A 39 -10.74 -6.97 3.96
N ASN A 40 -10.56 -5.86 3.24
CA ASN A 40 -11.61 -4.85 3.11
C ASN A 40 -12.84 -5.40 2.41
N SER A 41 -12.67 -6.16 1.32
CA SER A 41 -13.77 -6.81 0.61
C SER A 41 -14.57 -7.75 1.53
N PHE A 42 -13.88 -8.52 2.37
CA PHE A 42 -14.52 -9.40 3.34
C PHE A 42 -15.34 -8.62 4.38
N LEU A 43 -14.80 -7.52 4.91
CA LEU A 43 -15.51 -6.67 5.87
C LEU A 43 -16.74 -6.00 5.23
N PHE A 44 -16.63 -5.52 3.99
CA PHE A 44 -17.78 -4.96 3.26
C PHE A 44 -18.87 -6.00 3.00
N ALA A 45 -18.49 -7.23 2.66
CA ALA A 45 -19.45 -8.34 2.52
C ALA A 45 -20.17 -8.62 3.85
N GLY A 46 -19.44 -8.62 4.98
CA GLY A 46 -20.02 -8.76 6.32
C GLY A 46 -21.04 -7.66 6.64
N ILE A 47 -20.70 -6.40 6.35
CA ILE A 47 -21.64 -5.28 6.54
C ILE A 47 -22.89 -5.42 5.65
N SER A 48 -22.72 -5.84 4.39
CA SER A 48 -23.85 -6.07 3.48
C SER A 48 -24.85 -7.09 4.05
N LEU A 49 -24.35 -8.18 4.64
CA LEU A 49 -25.20 -9.18 5.31
C LEU A 49 -25.90 -8.61 6.55
N LEU A 50 -25.21 -7.80 7.35
CA LEU A 50 -25.80 -7.14 8.53
C LEU A 50 -26.90 -6.15 8.14
N PHE A 51 -26.70 -5.36 7.08
CA PHE A 51 -27.75 -4.48 6.56
C PHE A 51 -28.93 -5.24 5.99
N ARG A 52 -28.71 -6.37 5.32
CA ARG A 52 -29.79 -7.24 4.87
C ARG A 52 -30.63 -7.74 6.02
N ALA A 53 -29.99 -8.23 7.09
CA ALA A 53 -30.70 -8.67 8.29
C ALA A 53 -31.57 -7.55 8.87
N ARG A 54 -31.05 -6.31 8.95
CA ARG A 54 -31.82 -5.14 9.42
C ARG A 54 -33.11 -4.89 8.62
N MET A 55 -33.10 -5.11 7.31
CA MET A 55 -34.27 -4.85 6.44
C MET A 55 -35.42 -5.85 6.64
N GLU A 56 -35.18 -6.98 7.32
CA GLU A 56 -36.19 -8.03 7.53
C GLU A 56 -37.14 -7.75 8.73
N ASN A 57 -37.33 -6.47 9.12
CA ASN A 57 -38.18 -6.03 10.24
C ASN A 57 -37.85 -6.72 11.58
N LEU A 58 -36.59 -6.60 12.01
CA LEU A 58 -36.13 -7.11 13.29
C LEU A 58 -36.61 -6.26 14.48
N SER A 59 -36.67 -6.86 15.67
CA SER A 59 -36.90 -6.13 16.92
C SER A 59 -35.83 -5.06 17.18
N ASP A 60 -36.21 -3.93 17.79
CA ASP A 60 -35.32 -2.81 18.15
C ASP A 60 -34.01 -3.24 18.82
N ARG A 61 -34.06 -4.27 19.68
CA ARG A 61 -32.86 -4.80 20.35
C ARG A 61 -31.85 -5.37 19.36
N VAL A 62 -32.34 -6.07 18.34
CA VAL A 62 -31.49 -6.68 17.31
C VAL A 62 -30.95 -5.61 16.37
N GLU A 63 -31.75 -4.58 16.05
CA GLU A 63 -31.28 -3.43 15.28
C GLU A 63 -30.11 -2.71 15.98
N LEU A 64 -30.23 -2.47 17.29
CA LEU A 64 -29.16 -1.85 18.08
C LEU A 64 -27.88 -2.71 18.05
N VAL A 65 -28.01 -4.03 18.25
CA VAL A 65 -26.89 -4.96 18.16
C VAL A 65 -26.23 -4.89 16.78
N VAL A 66 -27.00 -4.89 15.69
CA VAL A 66 -26.49 -4.76 14.32
C VAL A 66 -25.70 -3.45 14.14
N LEU A 67 -26.23 -2.31 14.58
CA LEU A 67 -25.54 -1.02 14.47
C LEU A 67 -24.21 -1.00 15.24
N VAL A 68 -24.17 -1.56 16.45
CA VAL A 68 -22.94 -1.68 17.24
C VAL A 68 -21.90 -2.56 16.54
N PHE A 69 -22.31 -3.71 15.99
CA PHE A 69 -21.40 -4.56 15.21
C PHE A 69 -20.87 -3.87 13.96
N VAL A 70 -21.70 -3.10 13.25
CA VAL A 70 -21.24 -2.31 12.08
C VAL A 70 -20.18 -1.28 12.51
N LEU A 71 -20.38 -0.59 13.64
CA LEU A 71 -19.38 0.36 14.16
C LEU A 71 -18.06 -0.33 14.50
N LEU A 72 -18.09 -1.50 15.13
CA LEU A 72 -16.90 -2.29 15.43
C LEU A 72 -16.17 -2.72 14.15
N ILE A 73 -16.90 -3.18 13.13
CA ILE A 73 -16.32 -3.53 11.82
C ILE A 73 -15.67 -2.30 11.18
N CYS A 74 -16.30 -1.13 11.27
CA CYS A 74 -15.72 0.10 10.74
C CYS A 74 -14.41 0.47 11.43
N CYS A 75 -14.33 0.31 12.76
CA CYS A 75 -13.07 0.50 13.49
C CYS A 75 -11.99 -0.45 12.99
N VAL A 76 -12.29 -1.74 12.83
CA VAL A 76 -11.34 -2.73 12.31
C VAL A 76 -10.87 -2.37 10.91
N GLY A 77 -11.81 -2.04 10.01
CA GLY A 77 -11.49 -1.64 8.64
C GLY A 77 -10.61 -0.38 8.57
N PHE A 78 -10.88 0.60 9.43
CA PHE A 78 -10.06 1.81 9.56
C PHE A 78 -8.63 1.47 10.03
N PHE A 79 -8.48 0.68 11.09
CA PHE A 79 -7.16 0.32 11.62
C PHE A 79 -6.34 -0.50 10.63
N VAL A 80 -6.94 -1.49 9.98
CA VAL A 80 -6.26 -2.29 8.94
C VAL A 80 -5.74 -1.38 7.81
N SER A 81 -6.57 -0.42 7.39
CA SER A 81 -6.20 0.53 6.33
C SER A 81 -5.11 1.51 6.78
N ALA A 82 -5.14 1.97 8.03
CA ALA A 82 -4.12 2.83 8.61
C ALA A 82 -2.76 2.13 8.74
N ILE A 83 -2.74 0.89 9.23
CA ILE A 83 -1.52 0.07 9.33
C ILE A 83 -0.93 -0.16 7.94
N CYS A 84 -1.76 -0.53 6.96
CA CYS A 84 -1.30 -0.73 5.60
C CYS A 84 -0.72 0.57 5.00
N SER A 85 -1.36 1.72 5.25
CA SER A 85 -0.84 3.03 4.82
C SER A 85 0.55 3.30 5.38
N ALA A 86 0.78 3.00 6.66
CA ALA A 86 2.10 3.15 7.28
C ALA A 86 3.14 2.22 6.65
N LEU A 87 2.80 0.94 6.44
CA LEU A 87 3.70 -0.04 5.84
C LEU A 87 4.09 0.31 4.40
N LEU A 88 3.13 0.76 3.58
CA LEU A 88 3.44 1.21 2.21
C LEU A 88 4.27 2.50 2.21
N GLY A 89 4.04 3.38 3.18
CA GLY A 89 4.86 4.57 3.40
C GLY A 89 6.32 4.23 3.70
N GLN A 90 6.55 3.20 4.52
CA GLN A 90 7.91 2.70 4.82
C GLN A 90 8.58 2.09 3.58
N SER A 91 7.90 1.21 2.83
CA SER A 91 8.49 0.65 1.61
C SER A 91 8.83 1.71 0.56
N ARG A 92 8.02 2.77 0.44
CA ARG A 92 8.39 3.90 -0.44
C ARG A 92 9.64 4.62 0.02
N ARG A 93 9.83 4.79 1.34
CA ARG A 93 11.06 5.40 1.87
C ARG A 93 12.28 4.56 1.53
N VAL A 94 12.19 3.24 1.66
CA VAL A 94 13.27 2.31 1.29
C VAL A 94 13.55 2.39 -0.20
N LEU A 95 12.52 2.31 -1.05
CA LEU A 95 12.68 2.40 -2.51
C LEU A 95 13.28 3.74 -2.96
N ASN A 96 12.87 4.85 -2.34
CA ASN A 96 13.45 6.17 -2.60
C ASN A 96 14.91 6.23 -2.15
N TRP A 97 15.23 5.68 -0.97
CA TRP A 97 16.62 5.62 -0.49
C TRP A 97 17.52 4.81 -1.42
N VAL A 98 17.07 3.63 -1.86
CA VAL A 98 17.79 2.79 -2.83
C VAL A 98 18.01 3.54 -4.15
N ARG A 99 17.02 4.32 -4.58
CA ARG A 99 17.12 5.17 -5.78
C ARG A 99 18.13 6.31 -5.58
N ASP A 100 18.04 7.04 -4.48
CA ASP A 100 18.91 8.19 -4.21
C ASP A 100 20.38 7.73 -4.07
N GLU A 101 20.61 6.57 -3.46
CA GLU A 101 21.94 5.96 -3.34
C GLU A 101 22.47 5.51 -4.72
N TRP A 102 21.62 4.90 -5.55
CA TRP A 102 21.98 4.53 -6.92
C TRP A 102 22.35 5.77 -7.76
N ASP A 103 21.50 6.80 -7.74
CA ASP A 103 21.72 8.05 -8.46
C ASP A 103 23.01 8.75 -7.98
N GLY A 104 23.30 8.68 -6.67
CA GLY A 104 24.55 9.17 -6.08
C GLY A 104 25.79 8.41 -6.57
N LEU A 105 25.74 7.08 -6.64
CA LEU A 105 26.84 6.26 -7.15
C LEU A 105 27.07 6.48 -8.66
N SER A 106 25.99 6.57 -9.44
CA SER A 106 26.05 6.89 -10.87
C SER A 106 26.62 8.29 -11.12
N GLY A 107 26.18 9.31 -10.38
CA GLY A 107 26.64 10.69 -10.53
C GLY A 107 28.11 10.92 -10.15
N ARG A 108 28.66 10.09 -9.25
CA ARG A 108 30.09 10.12 -8.88
C ARG A 108 31.01 9.44 -9.90
N GLY A 109 30.47 8.95 -11.01
CA GLY A 109 31.24 8.23 -12.02
C GLY A 109 31.74 6.86 -11.53
N PHE A 110 31.15 6.30 -10.46
CA PHE A 110 31.54 4.99 -9.91
C PHE A 110 31.33 3.87 -10.95
N PHE A 111 30.30 4.02 -11.78
CA PHE A 111 30.04 3.10 -12.89
C PHE A 111 30.79 3.48 -14.18
N GLY A 112 31.45 4.65 -14.21
CA GLY A 112 32.30 5.15 -15.30
C GLY A 112 31.52 5.70 -16.49
N ASP A 113 31.93 6.86 -16.99
CA ASP A 113 31.40 7.48 -18.22
C ASP A 113 31.90 6.78 -19.50
N GLN A 114 32.67 5.70 -19.37
CA GLN A 114 33.30 5.02 -20.50
C GLN A 114 33.13 3.50 -20.46
N VAL A 115 32.92 2.97 -21.68
CA VAL A 115 33.18 1.61 -22.15
C VAL A 115 31.97 0.66 -22.19
N SER A 116 31.18 0.81 -23.27
CA SER A 116 30.66 -0.26 -24.16
C SER A 116 29.99 -1.52 -23.59
N VAL A 117 29.60 -1.55 -22.32
CA VAL A 117 28.74 -2.59 -21.75
C VAL A 117 27.39 -1.94 -21.49
N VAL A 118 26.34 -2.55 -22.04
CA VAL A 118 24.93 -2.13 -22.00
C VAL A 118 24.62 -1.26 -20.77
N PRO A 119 24.11 -0.02 -20.95
CA PRO A 119 23.80 0.86 -19.81
C PRO A 119 22.91 0.08 -18.83
N LEU A 120 23.43 -0.15 -17.62
CA LEU A 120 22.71 -0.86 -16.58
C LEU A 120 21.41 -0.09 -16.33
N PRO A 121 20.24 -0.72 -16.54
CA PRO A 121 18.99 -0.01 -16.42
C PRO A 121 18.86 0.45 -14.97
N HIS A 122 18.29 1.64 -14.77
CA HIS A 122 18.04 2.12 -13.42
C HIS A 122 17.26 1.03 -12.66
N PRO A 123 17.72 0.60 -11.47
CA PRO A 123 17.07 -0.46 -10.71
C PRO A 123 15.71 0.00 -10.15
N SER A 124 15.09 1.06 -10.68
CA SER A 124 13.81 1.55 -10.21
C SER A 124 12.74 0.51 -10.48
N GLY A 125 12.04 0.12 -9.41
CA GLY A 125 10.94 -0.82 -9.48
C GLY A 125 9.74 -0.18 -10.15
N GLY A 126 9.62 -0.32 -11.47
CA GLY A 126 8.46 0.12 -12.23
C GLY A 126 8.42 1.63 -12.51
N ASP A 127 8.81 1.98 -13.73
CA ASP A 127 8.54 3.24 -14.45
C ASP A 127 9.22 4.55 -13.99
N GLY A 128 10.27 4.91 -14.72
CA GLY A 128 10.81 6.26 -14.85
C GLY A 128 9.91 7.24 -15.64
N LYS A 129 8.65 6.92 -15.91
CA LYS A 129 7.70 7.83 -16.56
C LYS A 129 6.89 8.54 -15.49
N LYS A 130 6.91 9.88 -15.53
CA LYS A 130 6.13 10.82 -14.70
C LYS A 130 4.73 10.25 -14.37
N GLN A 131 4.63 9.53 -13.25
CA GLN A 131 3.38 8.88 -12.85
C GLN A 131 2.38 9.98 -12.47
N ALA A 132 1.33 10.10 -13.27
CA ALA A 132 0.28 11.10 -13.11
C ALA A 132 -0.30 11.08 -11.69
N ARG A 133 -0.62 12.27 -11.16
CA ARG A 133 -1.16 12.51 -9.81
C ARG A 133 -2.65 12.11 -9.72
N THR A 134 -3.01 10.89 -10.11
CA THR A 134 -4.40 10.44 -10.06
C THR A 134 -4.74 9.84 -8.70
N LEU A 135 -5.92 10.16 -8.17
CA LEU A 135 -6.44 9.67 -6.89
C LEU A 135 -6.43 8.13 -6.76
N PHE A 136 -6.55 7.40 -7.88
CA PHE A 136 -6.55 5.93 -7.95
C PHE A 136 -5.17 5.29 -8.09
N ARG A 137 -4.09 5.99 -7.73
CA ARG A 137 -2.77 5.35 -7.63
C ARG A 137 -2.88 4.24 -6.57
N SER A 138 -2.39 3.03 -6.87
CA SER A 138 -2.40 1.89 -5.93
C SER A 138 -1.86 2.27 -4.55
N GLY A 139 -0.97 3.25 -4.51
CA GLY A 139 -0.42 3.82 -3.30
C GLY A 139 -1.33 4.68 -2.42
N ASN A 140 -2.43 5.18 -2.93
CA ASN A 140 -3.40 5.95 -2.14
C ASN A 140 -4.60 5.09 -1.73
N LEU A 141 -4.63 3.83 -2.18
CA LEU A 141 -5.72 2.88 -1.93
C LEU A 141 -6.02 2.68 -0.43
N PRO A 142 -5.03 2.54 0.48
CA PRO A 142 -5.33 2.50 1.92
C PRO A 142 -6.00 3.77 2.44
N THR A 143 -5.60 4.94 1.95
CA THR A 143 -6.19 6.23 2.37
C THR A 143 -7.63 6.36 1.89
N VAL A 144 -7.93 5.91 0.67
CA VAL A 144 -9.31 5.85 0.15
C VAL A 144 -10.15 4.92 1.03
N MET A 145 -9.64 3.73 1.37
CA MET A 145 -10.35 2.79 2.25
C MET A 145 -10.58 3.38 3.65
N MET A 146 -9.58 4.04 4.25
CA MET A 146 -9.75 4.74 5.53
C MET A 146 -10.89 5.77 5.47
N ALA A 147 -10.94 6.58 4.40
CA ALA A 147 -12.00 7.57 4.22
C ALA A 147 -13.38 6.90 4.07
N SER A 148 -13.48 5.80 3.31
CA SER A 148 -14.71 5.01 3.19
C SER A 148 -15.19 4.51 4.55
N TRP A 149 -14.29 3.96 5.38
CA TRP A 149 -14.65 3.50 6.73
C TRP A 149 -15.08 4.63 7.64
N ALA A 150 -14.43 5.79 7.58
CA ALA A 150 -14.82 6.96 8.36
C ALA A 150 -16.22 7.46 7.98
N LEU A 151 -16.56 7.48 6.69
CA LEU A 151 -17.88 7.88 6.22
C LEU A 151 -18.97 6.91 6.68
N ILE A 152 -18.73 5.59 6.58
CA ILE A 152 -19.69 4.59 7.05
C ILE A 152 -19.86 4.70 8.57
N PHE A 153 -18.76 4.83 9.32
CA PHE A 153 -18.80 5.01 10.77
C PHE A 153 -19.65 6.21 11.18
N LEU A 154 -19.44 7.37 10.55
CA LEU A 154 -20.21 8.58 10.84
C LEU A 154 -21.69 8.41 10.50
N GLY A 155 -22.00 7.77 9.36
CA GLY A 155 -23.38 7.46 8.98
C GLY A 155 -24.08 6.51 9.95
N THR A 156 -23.41 5.44 10.37
CA THR A 156 -23.95 4.49 11.35
C THR A 156 -24.09 5.12 12.74
N LEU A 157 -23.13 5.94 13.16
CA LEU A 157 -23.20 6.68 14.42
C LEU A 157 -24.38 7.66 14.42
N TRP A 158 -24.60 8.36 13.32
CA TRP A 158 -25.76 9.24 13.15
C TRP A 158 -27.08 8.47 13.28
N LEU A 159 -27.21 7.31 12.62
CA LEU A 159 -28.39 6.45 12.74
C LEU A 159 -28.61 5.96 14.18
N LEU A 160 -27.55 5.57 14.87
CA LEU A 160 -27.62 5.15 16.26
C LEU A 160 -28.12 6.29 17.17
N LEU A 161 -27.64 7.51 16.96
CA LEU A 161 -28.08 8.69 17.73
C LEU A 161 -29.55 9.04 17.47
N LEU A 162 -30.06 8.82 16.25
CA LEU A 162 -31.48 8.99 15.94
C LEU A 162 -32.34 7.97 16.69
N HIS A 163 -31.89 6.71 16.80
CA HIS A 163 -32.60 5.66 17.53
C HIS A 163 -32.78 5.98 19.02
N PHE A 164 -31.84 6.69 19.65
CA PHE A 164 -31.96 7.12 21.05
C PHE A 164 -32.79 8.40 21.26
N LYS A 165 -33.11 9.14 20.19
CA LYS A 165 -33.88 10.39 20.27
C LYS A 165 -35.38 10.22 20.03
N GLY A 166 -35.79 9.12 19.38
CA GLY A 166 -37.20 8.75 19.18
C GLY A 166 -37.71 7.93 20.35
#